data_AF-A0A5Z1PR67-F1
#
_entry.id   AF-A0A5Z1PR67-F1
#
_cell.length_a   1.000
_cell.length_b   1.000
_cell.length_c   1.000
_cell.angle_alpha   90.00
_cell.angle_beta   90.00
_cell.angle_gamma   90.00
#
_symmetry.space_group_name_H-M   'P 1'
#
loop_
_entity.id
_entity.type
_entity.pdbx_description
1 polymer ?
#
loop_
_entity_poly.entity_id
_entity_poly.type
_entity_poly.pdbx_seq_one_letter_code
_entity_poly.pdbx_strand_id
1 'polypeptide(L)'
;NNDFSILDYLFDEYGLSLKDPKYNFAFHDMKHIKEANDKYILMKEVEDDPCIYQNALIYDYILSADNPNSQIIKYLVNRGAKFEVHDEDTNWTPMHFWARRNNYELLELAIKGGANVDMQTFSKLRKCNNETLLFEAVSEPETYRVTQLLIELGA
;
A
#
# COMPACT_ATOMS: atom_id res chain seq x y z
N ASN A 1 -13.65 -9.70 -11.32
CA ASN A 1 -14.55 -8.55 -11.49
C ASN A 1 -14.02 -7.42 -10.63
N ASN A 2 -13.77 -6.25 -11.21
CA ASN A 2 -13.38 -5.03 -10.48
C ASN A 2 -14.62 -4.45 -9.76
N ASP A 3 -15.29 -5.30 -8.97
CA ASP A 3 -16.46 -4.92 -8.18
C ASP A 3 -15.96 -4.35 -6.86
N PHE A 4 -15.94 -3.02 -6.78
CA PHE A 4 -15.49 -2.28 -5.61
C PHE A 4 -16.66 -1.94 -4.67
N SER A 5 -17.86 -2.47 -4.88
CA SER A 5 -19.06 -2.10 -4.12
C SER A 5 -18.90 -2.29 -2.61
N ILE A 6 -18.16 -3.32 -2.20
CA ILE A 6 -17.84 -3.53 -0.78
C ILE A 6 -16.90 -2.44 -0.25
N LEU A 7 -15.91 -2.00 -1.04
CA LEU A 7 -15.05 -0.89 -0.65
C LEU A 7 -15.82 0.42 -0.59
N ASP A 8 -16.68 0.70 -1.58
CA ASP A 8 -17.53 1.89 -1.60
C ASP A 8 -18.40 1.94 -0.33
N TYR A 9 -19.06 0.84 0.03
CA TYR A 9 -19.84 0.74 1.27
C TYR A 9 -19.00 1.02 2.53
N LEU A 10 -17.76 0.49 2.61
CA LEU A 10 -16.89 0.72 3.76
C LEU A 10 -16.40 2.17 3.86
N PHE A 11 -16.12 2.82 2.73
CA PHE A 11 -15.71 4.22 2.71
C PHE A 11 -16.86 5.19 2.94
N ASP A 12 -18.00 4.96 2.26
CA ASP A 12 -19.10 5.92 2.18
C ASP A 12 -20.07 5.80 3.36
N GLU A 13 -20.44 4.58 3.77
CA GLU A 13 -21.40 4.36 4.85
C GLU A 13 -20.72 4.28 6.22
N TYR A 14 -19.50 3.73 6.26
CA TYR A 14 -18.76 3.50 7.51
C TYR A 14 -17.64 4.50 7.79
N GLY A 15 -17.40 5.44 6.86
CA GLY A 15 -16.47 6.56 7.07
C GLY A 15 -15.01 6.15 7.17
N LEU A 16 -14.62 5.01 6.59
CA LEU A 16 -13.21 4.60 6.51
C LEU A 16 -12.38 5.72 5.86
N SER A 17 -11.19 6.01 6.38
CA SER A 17 -10.31 7.06 5.86
C SER A 17 -8.91 6.53 5.70
N LEU A 18 -8.36 6.63 4.47
CA LEU A 18 -7.00 6.21 4.15
C LEU A 18 -5.96 7.32 4.34
N LYS A 19 -6.38 8.47 4.90
CA LYS A 19 -5.51 9.65 5.04
C LYS A 19 -4.42 9.49 6.09
N ASP A 20 -4.61 8.60 7.06
CA ASP A 20 -3.63 8.35 8.11
C ASP A 20 -2.95 6.98 7.88
N PRO A 21 -1.63 6.97 7.63
CA PRO A 21 -0.76 5.79 7.53
C PRO A 21 -0.96 4.69 8.57
N LYS A 22 -1.53 4.99 9.75
CA LYS A 22 -1.72 4.00 10.82
C LYS A 22 -3.04 3.22 10.73
N TYR A 23 -3.99 3.64 9.88
CA TYR A 23 -5.29 2.97 9.68
C TYR A 23 -5.29 2.06 8.44
N ASN A 24 -4.13 1.53 8.10
CA ASN A 24 -3.76 0.99 6.81
C ASN A 24 -3.09 -0.38 6.99
N PHE A 25 -3.77 -1.51 6.68
CA PHE A 25 -3.37 -2.84 7.18
C PHE A 25 -3.71 -4.04 6.28
N ALA A 26 -3.68 -5.27 6.77
CA ALA A 26 -3.51 -6.48 5.99
C ALA A 26 -4.78 -7.33 5.72
N PHE A 27 -5.05 -7.91 4.50
CA PHE A 27 -5.51 -9.31 4.27
C PHE A 27 -6.06 -9.67 2.86
N HIS A 28 -6.00 -10.96 2.48
CA HIS A 28 -6.54 -11.57 1.24
C HIS A 28 -8.06 -11.91 1.24
N ASP A 29 -8.76 -11.75 2.37
CA ASP A 29 -10.09 -12.33 2.61
C ASP A 29 -11.25 -11.31 2.69
N MET A 30 -11.22 -10.31 1.81
CA MET A 30 -12.18 -9.19 1.75
C MET A 30 -13.66 -9.60 1.69
N LYS A 31 -13.99 -10.83 1.27
CA LYS A 31 -15.36 -11.34 1.16
C LYS A 31 -16.06 -11.58 2.51
N HIS A 32 -15.32 -11.56 3.61
CA HIS A 32 -15.83 -11.88 4.95
C HIS A 32 -16.09 -10.66 5.84
N ILE A 33 -15.95 -9.43 5.33
CA ILE A 33 -16.13 -8.20 6.12
C ILE A 33 -17.60 -8.03 6.52
N LYS A 34 -17.85 -7.85 7.82
CA LYS A 34 -19.18 -7.58 8.39
C LYS A 34 -19.37 -6.10 8.73
N GLU A 35 -18.36 -5.42 9.26
CA GLU A 35 -18.37 -4.00 9.64
C GLU A 35 -16.95 -3.44 9.56
N ALA A 36 -16.79 -2.15 9.27
CA ALA A 36 -15.53 -1.44 9.40
C ALA A 36 -15.76 -0.06 10.00
N ASN A 37 -14.74 0.51 10.63
CA ASN A 37 -14.66 1.93 10.94
C ASN A 37 -13.19 2.34 11.05
N ASP A 38 -12.94 3.57 11.51
CA ASP A 38 -11.61 4.12 11.76
C ASP A 38 -10.81 3.37 12.84
N LYS A 39 -11.46 2.54 13.66
CA LYS A 39 -10.87 1.83 14.79
C LYS A 39 -10.69 0.32 14.57
N TYR A 40 -11.58 -0.33 13.83
CA TYR A 40 -11.53 -1.78 13.60
C TYR A 40 -12.30 -2.22 12.36
N ILE A 41 -11.99 -3.43 11.89
CA ILE A 41 -12.79 -4.22 10.96
C ILE A 41 -13.23 -5.50 11.65
N LEU A 42 -14.54 -5.74 11.60
CA LEU A 42 -15.18 -6.95 12.07
C LEU A 42 -15.39 -7.88 10.87
N MET A 43 -14.86 -9.10 10.94
CA MET A 43 -15.04 -10.12 9.89
C MET A 43 -15.86 -11.31 10.42
N LYS A 44 -16.52 -12.02 9.50
CA LYS A 44 -17.20 -13.29 9.71
C LYS A 44 -16.44 -14.39 8.95
N GLU A 45 -15.55 -15.14 9.64
CA GLU A 45 -15.15 -16.58 9.44
C GLU A 45 -13.67 -16.80 9.81
N VAL A 46 -13.30 -17.88 10.51
CA VAL A 46 -13.48 -19.33 10.22
C VAL A 46 -14.07 -20.07 11.44
N GLU A 47 -15.00 -21.01 11.25
CA GLU A 47 -15.65 -21.84 12.29
C GLU A 47 -16.45 -21.07 13.38
N ASP A 48 -17.48 -20.30 12.96
CA ASP A 48 -18.52 -19.73 13.84
C ASP A 48 -18.10 -18.68 14.91
N ASP A 49 -16.86 -18.18 14.89
CA ASP A 49 -16.41 -17.10 15.80
C ASP A 49 -16.03 -15.80 15.06
N PRO A 50 -16.68 -14.65 15.32
CA PRO A 50 -16.30 -13.37 14.72
C PRO A 50 -14.95 -12.86 15.24
N CYS A 51 -13.96 -12.71 14.33
CA CYS A 51 -12.69 -12.06 14.65
C CYS A 51 -12.76 -10.54 14.45
N ILE A 52 -12.20 -9.79 15.41
CA ILE A 52 -12.03 -8.33 15.31
C ILE A 52 -10.58 -8.05 14.95
N TYR A 53 -10.37 -7.54 13.74
CA TYR A 53 -9.08 -7.00 13.36
C TYR A 53 -9.06 -5.53 13.74
N GLN A 54 -8.19 -5.17 14.67
CA GLN A 54 -7.90 -3.78 15.00
C GLN A 54 -7.15 -3.06 13.86
N ASN A 55 -6.87 -3.83 12.79
CA ASN A 55 -5.99 -3.51 11.70
C ASN A 55 -6.67 -3.76 10.31
N ALA A 56 -7.08 -2.71 9.58
CA ALA A 56 -7.62 -2.59 8.20
C ALA A 56 -6.84 -3.04 6.92
N LEU A 57 -7.00 -4.31 6.52
CA LEU A 57 -7.24 -4.84 5.16
C LEU A 57 -6.42 -4.44 3.89
N ILE A 58 -6.26 -3.15 3.56
CA ILE A 58 -5.84 -2.71 2.21
C ILE A 58 -4.33 -2.78 1.93
N TYR A 59 -3.48 -2.64 2.93
CA TYR A 59 -2.03 -2.52 2.84
C TYR A 59 -1.25 -3.83 2.79
N ASP A 60 -1.75 -4.96 3.29
CA ASP A 60 -1.15 -6.26 2.90
C ASP A 60 -1.39 -6.50 1.44
N TYR A 61 -2.57 -6.14 0.91
CA TYR A 61 -2.72 -6.18 -0.54
C TYR A 61 -1.66 -5.33 -1.26
N ILE A 62 -1.26 -4.19 -0.71
CA ILE A 62 -0.22 -3.34 -1.30
C ILE A 62 1.21 -3.88 -1.03
N LEU A 63 1.47 -4.48 0.15
CA LEU A 63 2.78 -4.94 0.64
C LEU A 63 3.11 -6.41 0.27
N SER A 64 2.15 -7.32 0.43
CA SER A 64 2.30 -8.77 0.22
C SER A 64 2.02 -9.22 -1.21
N ALA A 65 1.31 -8.42 -2.02
CA ALA A 65 1.10 -8.77 -3.41
C ALA A 65 2.40 -8.59 -4.21
N ASP A 66 2.86 -9.66 -4.85
CA ASP A 66 3.98 -9.60 -5.80
C ASP A 66 3.72 -8.65 -6.98
N ASN A 67 2.43 -8.47 -7.33
CA ASN A 67 1.98 -7.53 -8.34
C ASN A 67 0.51 -7.13 -8.08
N PRO A 68 0.24 -6.12 -7.23
CA PRO A 68 -1.13 -5.72 -6.96
C PRO A 68 -1.79 -5.15 -8.22
N ASN A 69 -3.07 -5.45 -8.39
CA ASN A 69 -3.89 -4.99 -9.49
C ASN A 69 -3.93 -3.46 -9.51
N SER A 70 -3.43 -2.88 -10.58
CA SER A 70 -3.36 -1.43 -10.77
C SER A 70 -4.71 -0.72 -10.68
N GLN A 71 -5.83 -1.42 -10.96
CA GLN A 71 -7.18 -0.85 -10.77
C GLN A 71 -7.54 -0.69 -9.30
N ILE A 72 -7.11 -1.63 -8.45
CA ILE A 72 -7.27 -1.49 -7.00
C ILE A 72 -6.41 -0.35 -6.50
N ILE A 73 -5.13 -0.29 -6.90
CA ILE A 73 -4.24 0.82 -6.52
C ILE A 73 -4.80 2.17 -6.96
N LYS A 74 -5.29 2.29 -8.20
CA LYS A 74 -5.94 3.51 -8.70
C LYS A 74 -7.18 3.90 -7.89
N TYR A 75 -8.03 2.93 -7.55
CA TYR A 75 -9.20 3.17 -6.71
C TYR A 75 -8.79 3.73 -5.34
N LEU A 76 -7.78 3.13 -4.71
CA LEU A 76 -7.26 3.54 -3.40
C LEU A 76 -6.63 4.93 -3.43
N VAL A 77 -5.86 5.24 -4.48
CA VAL A 77 -5.33 6.58 -4.75
C VAL A 77 -6.47 7.60 -4.80
N ASN A 78 -7.55 7.30 -5.54
CA ASN A 78 -8.71 8.20 -5.63
C ASN A 78 -9.44 8.38 -4.30
N ARG A 79 -9.37 7.40 -3.39
CA ARG A 79 -9.88 7.48 -2.01
C ARG A 79 -8.90 8.14 -1.02
N GLY A 80 -7.74 8.59 -1.49
CA GLY A 80 -6.76 9.34 -0.70
C GLY A 80 -5.74 8.47 0.06
N ALA A 81 -5.49 7.25 -0.42
CA ALA A 81 -4.47 6.38 0.17
C ALA A 81 -3.09 7.01 0.19
N LYS A 82 -2.37 6.79 1.29
CA LYS A 82 -0.97 7.19 1.47
C LYS A 82 -0.07 5.97 1.45
N PHE A 83 1.00 6.02 0.67
CA PHE A 83 1.94 4.90 0.50
C PHE A 83 3.20 5.04 1.39
N GLU A 84 3.14 5.92 2.38
CA GLU A 84 4.24 6.28 3.28
C GLU A 84 4.27 5.41 4.55
N VAL A 85 3.74 4.19 4.45
CA VAL A 85 3.69 3.20 5.54
C VAL A 85 4.92 2.33 5.46
N HIS A 86 5.57 2.08 6.59
CA HIS A 86 6.72 1.18 6.69
C HIS A 86 6.26 -0.20 7.17
N ASP A 87 6.64 -1.22 6.42
CA ASP A 87 6.57 -2.62 6.86
C ASP A 87 7.37 -2.82 8.15
N GLU A 88 6.82 -3.54 9.13
CA GLU A 88 7.46 -3.67 10.45
C GLU A 88 8.74 -4.49 10.40
N ASP A 89 8.82 -5.46 9.49
CA ASP A 89 9.94 -6.40 9.38
C ASP A 89 11.11 -5.79 8.59
N THR A 90 10.83 -5.21 7.42
CA THR A 90 11.83 -4.66 6.51
C THR A 90 12.05 -3.16 6.67
N ASN A 91 11.11 -2.45 7.27
CA ASN A 91 11.01 -0.98 7.25
C ASN A 91 11.00 -0.39 5.85
N TRP A 92 10.45 -1.12 4.88
CA TRP A 92 10.23 -0.65 3.53
C TRP A 92 8.81 -0.14 3.37
N THR A 93 8.64 0.81 2.47
CA THR A 93 7.30 1.18 2.02
C THR A 93 6.90 0.36 0.80
N PRO A 94 5.60 0.26 0.47
CA PRO A 94 5.17 -0.44 -0.73
C PRO A 94 5.85 0.08 -2.01
N MET A 95 6.16 1.38 -2.04
CA MET A 95 6.87 1.99 -3.15
C MET A 95 8.30 1.46 -3.31
N HIS A 96 8.99 1.07 -2.23
CA HIS A 96 10.32 0.43 -2.31
C HIS A 96 10.22 -0.96 -2.95
N PHE A 97 9.22 -1.76 -2.55
CA PHE A 97 8.96 -3.05 -3.18
C PHE A 97 8.67 -2.90 -4.68
N TRP A 98 7.86 -1.91 -5.07
CA TRP A 98 7.56 -1.65 -6.48
C TRP A 98 8.76 -1.16 -7.26
N ALA A 99 9.58 -0.29 -6.67
CA ALA A 99 10.81 0.19 -7.30
C ALA A 99 11.76 -0.97 -7.61
N ARG A 100 12.01 -1.85 -6.63
CA ARG A 100 12.86 -3.03 -6.77
C ARG A 100 12.31 -4.07 -7.75
N ARG A 101 10.99 -4.19 -7.84
CA ARG A 101 10.31 -5.14 -8.74
C ARG A 101 10.08 -4.59 -10.15
N ASN A 102 10.55 -3.38 -10.45
CA ASN A 102 10.31 -2.67 -11.71
C ASN A 102 8.81 -2.43 -12.02
N ASN A 103 7.97 -2.31 -11.00
CA ASN A 103 6.53 -2.06 -11.14
C ASN A 103 6.24 -0.56 -11.33
N TYR A 104 6.74 0.00 -12.44
CA TYR A 104 6.68 1.44 -12.70
C TYR A 104 5.24 1.96 -12.82
N GLU A 105 4.28 1.17 -13.31
CA GLU A 105 2.87 1.61 -13.39
C GLU A 105 2.24 1.86 -12.01
N LEU A 106 2.58 1.04 -11.02
CA LEU A 106 2.08 1.20 -9.66
C LEU A 106 2.73 2.42 -8.98
N LEU A 107 4.03 2.58 -9.20
CA LEU A 107 4.80 3.72 -8.73
C LEU A 107 4.25 5.03 -9.31
N GLU A 108 3.97 5.05 -10.62
CA GLU A 108 3.40 6.20 -11.32
C GLU A 108 2.03 6.57 -10.75
N LEU A 109 1.14 5.58 -10.57
CA LEU A 109 -0.18 5.78 -9.97
C LEU A 109 -0.09 6.39 -8.57
N ALA A 110 0.81 5.87 -7.73
CA ALA A 110 0.98 6.36 -6.36
C ALA A 110 1.56 7.78 -6.33
N ILE A 111 2.62 8.07 -7.10
CA ILE A 111 3.25 9.40 -7.12
C ILE A 111 2.31 10.45 -7.70
N LYS A 112 1.61 10.15 -8.80
CA LYS A 112 0.55 11.04 -9.33
C LYS A 112 -0.63 11.21 -8.36
N GLY A 113 -0.82 10.24 -7.46
CA GLY A 113 -1.74 10.29 -6.32
C GLY A 113 -1.27 11.14 -5.13
N GLY A 114 -0.08 11.75 -5.21
CA GLY A 114 0.48 12.57 -4.14
C GLY A 114 1.24 11.78 -3.08
N ALA A 115 1.74 10.59 -3.43
CA ALA A 115 2.77 9.93 -2.65
C ALA A 115 4.11 10.67 -2.79
N ASN A 116 4.90 10.70 -1.72
CA ASN A 116 6.23 11.29 -1.76
C ASN A 116 7.18 10.48 -2.68
N VAL A 117 7.79 11.14 -3.67
CA VAL A 117 8.76 10.51 -4.59
C VAL A 117 10.09 10.23 -3.90
N ASP A 118 10.43 11.00 -2.86
CA ASP A 118 11.67 10.88 -2.09
C ASP A 118 11.51 9.99 -0.86
N MET A 119 10.59 9.02 -0.91
CA MET A 119 10.39 8.11 0.21
C MET A 119 11.68 7.37 0.53
N GLN A 120 11.94 7.28 1.84
CA GLN A 120 13.13 6.65 2.41
C GLN A 120 12.74 5.43 3.25
N THR A 121 13.57 4.39 3.18
CA THR A 121 13.54 3.30 4.16
C THR A 121 13.87 3.85 5.56
N PHE A 122 13.41 3.16 6.60
CA PHE A 122 13.62 3.61 7.98
C PHE A 122 14.30 2.53 8.82
N SER A 123 15.63 2.55 8.99
CA SER A 123 16.28 1.57 9.89
C SER A 123 16.49 2.14 11.29
N LYS A 124 15.81 1.59 12.31
CA LYS A 124 16.14 1.87 13.73
C LYS A 124 17.45 1.22 14.17
N LEU A 125 17.90 0.15 13.49
CA LEU A 125 18.90 -0.79 14.02
C LEU A 125 20.17 -0.96 13.17
N ARG A 126 20.28 -0.35 11.98
CA ARG A 126 21.49 -0.47 11.16
C ARG A 126 21.90 0.83 10.48
N LYS A 127 23.22 0.91 10.30
CA LYS A 127 24.00 1.84 9.48
C LYS A 127 23.78 1.63 7.97
N CYS A 128 22.59 1.17 7.57
CA CYS A 128 22.13 1.17 6.19
C CYS A 128 21.43 2.51 6.00
N ASN A 129 21.83 3.21 4.95
CA ASN A 129 21.42 4.56 4.63
C ASN A 129 19.88 4.60 4.56
N ASN A 130 19.27 5.75 4.82
CA ASN A 130 17.87 5.96 4.45
C ASN A 130 17.75 5.88 2.92
N GLU A 131 17.61 4.67 2.39
CA GLU A 131 17.65 4.39 0.95
C GLU A 131 16.38 4.92 0.31
N THR A 132 16.53 5.72 -0.73
CA THR A 132 15.39 6.29 -1.46
C THR A 132 14.86 5.30 -2.49
N LEU A 133 13.66 5.57 -3.02
CA LEU A 133 13.14 4.84 -4.18
C LEU A 133 14.12 4.83 -5.35
N LEU A 134 14.81 5.95 -5.59
CA LEU A 134 15.80 6.06 -6.65
C LEU A 134 17.04 5.19 -6.35
N PHE A 135 17.45 5.09 -5.08
CA PHE A 135 18.55 4.22 -4.68
C PHE A 135 18.23 2.74 -4.94
N GLU A 136 17.04 2.28 -4.57
CA GLU A 136 16.59 0.92 -4.87
C GLU A 136 16.50 0.67 -6.38
N ALA A 137 16.00 1.64 -7.14
CA ALA A 137 15.80 1.52 -8.58
C ALA A 137 17.10 1.40 -9.39
N VAL A 138 18.25 1.80 -8.84
CA VAL A 138 19.55 1.66 -9.50
C VAL A 138 20.36 0.45 -9.02
N SER A 139 19.80 -0.34 -8.08
CA SER A 139 20.48 -1.52 -7.54
C SER A 139 20.57 -2.68 -8.54
N GLU A 140 19.63 -2.77 -9.48
CA GLU A 140 19.55 -3.83 -10.50
C GLU A 140 19.47 -3.21 -11.92
N PRO A 141 20.08 -3.80 -12.96
CA PRO A 141 19.98 -3.30 -14.34
C PRO A 141 18.55 -3.30 -14.92
N GLU A 142 17.70 -4.22 -14.47
CA GLU A 142 16.37 -4.45 -15.01
C GLU A 142 15.36 -3.36 -14.59
N THR A 143 15.64 -2.59 -13.55
CA THR A 143 14.76 -1.55 -12.99
C THR A 143 14.89 -0.18 -13.68
N TYR A 144 15.43 -0.14 -14.90
CA TYR A 144 15.66 1.11 -15.65
C TYR A 144 14.37 1.92 -15.90
N ARG A 145 13.21 1.28 -16.03
CA ARG A 145 11.92 1.98 -16.25
C ARG A 145 11.49 2.74 -15.02
N VAL A 146 11.66 2.14 -13.84
CA VAL A 146 11.45 2.83 -12.56
C VAL A 146 12.45 3.97 -12.41
N THR A 147 13.72 3.77 -12.76
CA THR A 147 14.73 4.84 -12.71
C THR A 147 14.34 6.03 -13.58
N GLN A 148 13.95 5.78 -14.84
CA GLN A 148 13.47 6.82 -15.75
C GLN A 148 12.24 7.53 -15.19
N LEU A 149 11.24 6.79 -14.74
CA LEU A 149 10.02 7.33 -14.16
C LEU A 149 10.30 8.22 -12.94
N LEU A 150 11.15 7.77 -12.02
CA LEU A 150 11.48 8.52 -10.81
C LEU A 150 12.17 9.84 -11.14
N ILE A 151 13.13 9.83 -12.07
CA ILE A 151 13.79 11.05 -12.56
C ILE A 151 12.77 12.00 -13.23
N GLU A 152 11.87 11.45 -14.06
CA GLU A 152 10.82 12.23 -14.72
C GLU A 152 9.83 12.86 -13.72
N LEU A 153 9.59 12.19 -12.60
CA LEU A 153 8.70 12.65 -11.53
C LEU A 153 9.41 13.45 -10.42
N GLY A 154 10.71 13.72 -10.58
CA GLY A 154 11.48 14.67 -9.76
C GLY A 154 12.14 14.08 -8.51
N ALA A 155 12.51 12.80 -8.55
CA ALA A 155 13.38 12.16 -7.55
C ALA A 155 14.84 12.66 -7.59
#